data_AF-A0A1G0GXU4-F1
#
_entry.id   AF-A0A1G0GXU4-F1
#
_cell.length_a   1.000
_cell.length_b   1.000
_cell.length_c   1.000
_cell.angle_alpha   90.00
_cell.angle_beta   90.00
_cell.angle_gamma   90.00
#
_symmetry.space_group_name_H-M   'P 1'
#
loop_
_entity.id
_entity.type
_entity.pdbx_description
1 polymer ?
#
loop_
_entity_poly.entity_id
_entity_poly.type
_entity_poly.pdbx_seq_one_letter_code
_entity_poly.pdbx_strand_id
1 'polypeptide(L)'
;MAAMELLCRLIGINLSRLSKEEILLLEAEFFARICEELKEVFRKQHRDYFRLMKFTIEKENIMLETNFVRFIIKDILSTEEYNLQGIACYVDTHEDVVQEVIDGRNTSPSAILLRRSIDLHRSVRRDLYHSIMKKISTV
;
A
#
# COMPACT_ATOMS: atom_id res chain seq x y z
N MET A 1 4.22 8.37 15.24
CA MET A 1 4.18 9.78 15.68
C MET A 1 5.14 10.67 14.89
N ALA A 2 6.46 10.43 14.88
CA ALA A 2 7.43 11.31 14.19
C ALA A 2 7.16 11.53 12.67
N ALA A 3 6.75 10.49 11.94
CA ALA A 3 6.43 10.61 10.52
C ALA A 3 5.20 11.50 10.25
N MET A 4 4.16 11.40 11.09
CA MET A 4 2.97 12.26 11.01
C MET A 4 3.28 13.70 11.40
N GLU A 5 4.16 13.91 12.38
CA GLU A 5 4.63 15.24 12.77
C GLU A 5 5.32 15.97 11.63
N LEU A 6 6.14 15.26 10.87
CA LEU A 6 6.84 15.81 9.72
C LEU A 6 5.87 16.19 8.59
N LEU A 7 4.87 15.34 8.34
CA LEU A 7 3.84 15.58 7.32
C LEU A 7 2.90 16.72 7.68
N CYS A 8 2.48 16.81 8.94
CA CYS A 8 1.59 17.87 9.37
C CYS A 8 2.29 19.24 9.35
N ARG A 9 3.59 19.29 9.72
CA ARG A 9 4.40 20.51 9.55
C ARG A 9 4.55 20.92 8.09
N LEU A 10 4.71 19.97 7.17
CA LEU A 10 4.80 20.23 5.72
C LEU A 10 3.54 20.86 5.13
N ILE A 11 2.36 20.54 5.67
CA ILE A 11 1.04 20.99 5.16
C ILE A 11 0.45 22.11 6.06
N GLY A 12 1.22 22.62 7.03
CA GLY A 12 0.80 23.71 7.93
C GLY A 12 -0.24 23.29 9.00
N ILE A 13 -0.45 21.98 9.20
CA ILE A 13 -1.33 21.44 10.23
C ILE A 13 -0.55 21.37 11.56
N ASN A 14 -1.03 22.09 12.56
CA ASN A 14 -0.47 21.97 13.90
C ASN A 14 -1.14 20.79 14.64
N LEU A 15 -0.48 19.64 14.66
CA LEU A 15 -0.94 18.43 15.37
C LEU A 15 -1.27 18.68 16.85
N SER A 16 -0.59 19.62 17.51
CA SER A 16 -0.84 19.90 18.93
C SER A 16 -2.19 20.58 19.17
N ARG A 17 -2.87 21.02 18.10
CA ARG A 17 -4.22 21.61 18.14
C ARG A 17 -5.31 20.61 17.82
N LEU A 18 -4.95 19.41 17.37
CA LEU A 18 -5.91 18.37 17.01
C LEU A 18 -6.23 17.47 18.21
N SER A 19 -7.50 17.08 18.32
CA SER A 19 -7.93 16.03 19.23
C SER A 19 -7.41 14.66 18.78
N LYS A 20 -7.55 13.65 19.64
CA LYS A 20 -7.17 12.27 19.29
C LYS A 20 -7.98 11.74 18.10
N GLU A 21 -9.26 12.08 18.04
CA GLU A 21 -10.19 11.70 16.99
C GLU A 21 -9.82 12.37 15.66
N GLU A 22 -9.46 13.65 15.67
CA GLU A 22 -9.00 14.37 14.49
C GLU A 22 -7.67 13.83 13.95
N ILE A 23 -6.76 13.42 14.85
CA ILE A 23 -5.52 12.74 14.46
C ILE A 23 -5.84 11.41 13.77
N LEU A 24 -6.78 10.62 14.30
CA LEU A 24 -7.18 9.35 13.68
C LEU A 24 -7.79 9.55 12.29
N LEU A 25 -8.64 10.57 12.12
CA LEU A 25 -9.22 10.91 10.82
C LEU A 25 -8.14 11.32 9.82
N LEU A 26 -7.17 12.12 10.27
CA LEU A 26 -6.06 12.55 9.44
C LEU A 26 -5.17 11.36 9.03
N GLU A 27 -4.87 10.46 9.96
CA GLU A 27 -4.13 9.22 9.67
C GLU A 27 -4.86 8.34 8.65
N ALA A 28 -6.19 8.22 8.77
CA ALA A 28 -7.00 7.48 7.83
C ALA A 28 -7.00 8.11 6.43
N GLU A 29 -7.10 9.44 6.32
CA GLU A 29 -7.03 10.14 5.04
C GLU A 29 -5.66 9.96 4.39
N PHE A 30 -4.57 10.12 5.14
CA PHE A 30 -3.22 9.86 4.60
C PHE A 30 -3.06 8.42 4.13
N PHE A 31 -3.55 7.46 4.91
CA PHE A 31 -3.50 6.05 4.53
C PHE A 31 -4.27 5.80 3.23
N ALA A 32 -5.48 6.34 3.09
CA ALA A 32 -6.27 6.25 1.88
C ALA A 32 -5.54 6.84 0.67
N ARG A 33 -4.94 8.04 0.82
CA ARG A 33 -4.16 8.69 -0.24
C ARG A 33 -2.93 7.89 -0.66
N ILE A 34 -2.20 7.31 0.29
CA ILE A 34 -1.07 6.43 -0.01
C ILE A 34 -1.54 5.20 -0.80
N CYS A 35 -2.67 4.61 -0.42
CA CYS A 35 -3.23 3.46 -1.13
C CYS A 35 -3.63 3.82 -2.57
N GLU A 36 -4.26 4.97 -2.80
CA GLU A 36 -4.54 5.46 -4.15
C GLU A 36 -3.27 5.64 -4.99
N GLU A 37 -2.25 6.28 -4.44
CA GLU A 37 -0.98 6.47 -5.15
C GLU A 37 -0.26 5.15 -5.45
N LEU A 38 -0.33 4.17 -4.55
CA LEU A 38 0.16 2.81 -4.82
C LEU A 38 -0.66 2.13 -5.94
N LYS A 39 -1.99 2.29 -5.96
CA LYS A 39 -2.82 1.78 -7.06
C LYS A 39 -2.41 2.40 -8.40
N GLU A 40 -2.06 3.69 -8.45
CA GLU A 40 -1.54 4.33 -9.66
C GLU A 40 -0.21 3.74 -10.12
N VAL A 41 0.69 3.44 -9.17
CA VAL A 41 1.97 2.76 -9.48
C VAL A 41 1.71 1.40 -10.11
N PHE A 42 0.85 0.59 -9.50
CA PHE A 42 0.50 -0.74 -10.03
C PHE A 42 -0.25 -0.64 -11.37
N ARG A 43 -1.10 0.38 -11.56
CA ARG A 43 -1.76 0.63 -12.84
C ARG A 43 -0.76 0.89 -13.95
N LYS A 44 0.26 1.71 -13.68
CA LYS A 44 1.34 1.98 -14.66
C LYS A 44 2.13 0.72 -14.99
N GLN A 45 2.46 -0.10 -13.98
CA GLN A 45 3.16 -1.36 -14.19
C GLN A 45 2.36 -2.37 -15.03
N HIS A 46 1.03 -2.39 -14.89
CA HIS A 46 0.14 -3.31 -15.60
C HIS A 46 -0.57 -2.68 -16.82
N ARG A 47 -0.13 -1.50 -17.26
CA ARG A 47 -0.77 -0.73 -18.34
C ARG A 47 -0.96 -1.55 -19.62
N ASP A 48 0.07 -2.29 -20.02
CA ASP A 48 0.03 -3.10 -21.24
C ASP A 48 -0.96 -4.25 -21.12
N TYR A 49 -1.03 -4.89 -19.95
CA TYR A 49 -2.01 -5.93 -19.66
C TYR A 49 -3.45 -5.37 -19.73
N PHE A 50 -3.73 -4.25 -19.08
CA PHE A 50 -5.06 -3.65 -19.11
C PHE A 50 -5.46 -3.19 -20.52
N ARG A 51 -4.51 -2.65 -21.28
CA ARG A 51 -4.70 -2.27 -22.69
C ARG A 51 -5.03 -3.48 -23.57
N LEU A 52 -4.28 -4.58 -23.44
CA LEU A 52 -4.50 -5.82 -24.21
C LEU A 52 -5.86 -6.43 -23.89
N MET A 53 -6.25 -6.42 -22.62
CA MET A 53 -7.54 -6.94 -22.15
C MET A 53 -8.72 -5.99 -22.43
N LYS A 54 -8.45 -4.78 -22.94
CA LYS A 54 -9.44 -3.74 -23.23
C LYS A 54 -10.34 -3.41 -22.03
N PHE A 55 -9.73 -3.28 -20.85
CA PHE A 55 -10.48 -2.95 -19.64
C PHE A 55 -10.94 -1.49 -19.65
N THR A 56 -12.11 -1.24 -19.06
CA THR A 56 -12.55 0.11 -18.70
C THR A 56 -11.82 0.56 -17.44
N ILE A 57 -11.76 1.87 -17.18
CA ILE A 57 -11.16 2.42 -15.96
C ILE A 57 -11.79 1.81 -14.70
N GLU A 58 -13.12 1.63 -14.69
CA GLU A 58 -13.83 0.99 -13.59
C GLU A 58 -13.36 -0.46 -13.36
N LYS A 59 -13.18 -1.22 -14.43
CA LYS A 59 -12.69 -2.60 -14.35
C LYS A 59 -11.23 -2.67 -13.93
N GLU A 60 -10.39 -1.71 -14.36
CA GLU A 60 -9.03 -1.58 -13.86
C GLU A 60 -9.03 -1.31 -12.35
N ASN A 61 -9.89 -0.41 -11.86
CA ASN A 61 -10.01 -0.11 -10.43
C ASN A 61 -10.41 -1.34 -9.62
N ILE A 62 -11.44 -2.06 -10.04
CA ILE A 62 -11.88 -3.29 -9.38
C ILE A 62 -10.74 -4.33 -9.33
N MET A 63 -10.01 -4.50 -10.43
CA MET A 63 -8.88 -5.43 -10.50
C MET A 63 -7.73 -5.01 -9.58
N LEU A 64 -7.42 -3.72 -9.55
CA LEU A 64 -6.38 -3.15 -8.68
C LEU A 64 -6.72 -3.31 -7.21
N GLU A 65 -7.97 -3.05 -6.83
CA GLU A 65 -8.45 -3.18 -5.46
C GLU A 65 -8.51 -4.64 -5.00
N THR A 66 -9.09 -5.52 -5.82
CA THR A 66 -9.20 -6.96 -5.51
C THR A 66 -7.84 -7.62 -5.35
N ASN A 67 -6.83 -7.17 -6.12
CA ASN A 67 -5.48 -7.75 -6.09
C ASN A 67 -4.48 -6.88 -5.32
N PHE A 68 -4.93 -5.90 -4.53
CA PHE A 68 -4.04 -4.89 -3.98
C PHE A 68 -2.92 -5.49 -3.10
N VAL A 69 -3.28 -6.32 -2.12
CA VAL A 69 -2.30 -7.01 -1.26
C VAL A 69 -1.42 -7.96 -2.06
N ARG A 70 -1.98 -8.61 -3.08
CA ARG A 70 -1.23 -9.50 -3.98
C ARG A 70 -0.15 -8.72 -4.73
N PHE A 71 -0.47 -7.54 -5.25
CA PHE A 71 0.53 -6.69 -5.92
C PHE A 71 1.62 -6.25 -4.95
N ILE A 72 1.25 -5.85 -3.73
CA ILE A 72 2.23 -5.49 -2.70
C ILE A 72 3.19 -6.66 -2.41
N ILE A 73 2.66 -7.86 -2.16
CA ILE A 73 3.48 -9.03 -1.84
C ILE A 73 4.40 -9.40 -3.02
N LYS A 74 3.88 -9.38 -4.25
CA LYS A 74 4.71 -9.65 -5.44
C LYS A 74 5.79 -8.59 -5.66
N ASP A 75 5.48 -7.32 -5.36
CA ASP A 75 6.43 -6.22 -5.47
C ASP A 75 7.49 -6.25 -4.36
N ILE A 76 7.18 -6.81 -3.18
CA ILE A 76 8.19 -7.16 -2.16
C ILE A 76 9.09 -8.28 -2.68
N LEU A 77 8.51 -9.38 -3.16
CA LEU A 77 9.27 -10.53 -3.65
C LEU A 77 10.21 -10.16 -4.80
N SER A 78 9.81 -9.23 -5.68
CA SER A 78 10.65 -8.76 -6.78
C SER A 78 11.87 -7.93 -6.34
N THR A 79 11.90 -7.45 -5.08
CA THR A 79 13.09 -6.81 -4.51
C THR A 79 14.16 -7.81 -4.07
N GLU A 80 13.82 -9.10 -3.97
CA GLU A 80 14.67 -10.17 -3.45
C GLU A 80 15.13 -9.98 -1.98
N GLU A 81 14.73 -8.90 -1.30
CA GLU A 81 15.04 -8.65 0.12
C GLU A 81 14.33 -9.64 1.05
N TYR A 82 13.18 -10.16 0.62
CA TYR A 82 12.41 -11.17 1.34
C TYR A 82 11.97 -12.29 0.41
N ASN A 83 12.00 -13.52 0.92
CA ASN A 83 11.32 -14.65 0.34
C ASN A 83 9.93 -14.83 0.98
N LEU A 84 9.16 -15.80 0.49
CA LEU A 84 7.80 -16.06 0.96
C LEU A 84 7.73 -16.30 2.48
N GLN A 85 8.62 -17.14 3.00
CA GLN A 85 8.73 -17.45 4.43
C GLN A 85 9.05 -16.19 5.26
N GLY A 86 9.95 -15.35 4.78
CA GLY A 86 10.33 -14.08 5.41
C GLY A 86 9.15 -13.11 5.49
N ILE A 87 8.36 -13.01 4.41
CA ILE A 87 7.12 -12.22 4.41
C ILE A 87 6.15 -12.77 5.44
N ALA A 88 5.89 -14.09 5.43
CA ALA A 88 4.97 -14.74 6.38
C ALA A 88 5.38 -14.50 7.84
N CYS A 89 6.67 -14.61 8.14
CA CYS A 89 7.23 -14.31 9.45
C CYS A 89 7.01 -12.84 9.85
N TYR A 90 7.28 -11.89 8.96
CA TYR A 90 7.12 -10.46 9.26
C TYR A 90 5.65 -10.08 9.48
N VAL A 91 4.76 -10.56 8.61
CA VAL A 91 3.33 -10.27 8.69
C VAL A 91 2.62 -11.14 9.74
N ASP A 92 3.36 -12.02 10.41
CA ASP A 92 2.91 -12.88 11.51
C ASP A 92 1.66 -13.68 11.09
N THR A 93 1.86 -14.49 10.06
CA THR A 93 0.88 -15.44 9.49
C THR A 93 1.57 -16.69 8.95
N HIS A 94 0.80 -17.70 8.55
CA HIS A 94 1.36 -18.92 7.97
C HIS A 94 1.76 -18.70 6.50
N GLU A 95 2.82 -19.36 6.05
CA GLU A 95 3.32 -19.25 4.68
C GLU A 95 2.23 -19.55 3.65
N ASP A 96 1.39 -20.56 3.91
CA ASP A 96 0.26 -20.94 3.06
C ASP A 96 -0.73 -19.81 2.84
N VAL A 97 -0.97 -18.96 3.85
CA VAL A 97 -1.89 -17.81 3.72
C VAL A 97 -1.31 -16.79 2.76
N VAL A 98 0.01 -16.54 2.82
CA VAL A 98 0.70 -15.64 1.90
C VAL A 98 0.68 -16.23 0.48
N GLN A 99 0.91 -17.54 0.35
CA GLN A 99 0.84 -18.25 -0.92
C GLN A 99 -0.55 -18.17 -1.54
N GLU A 100 -1.62 -18.36 -0.76
CA GLU A 100 -3.00 -18.24 -1.22
C GLU A 100 -3.32 -16.85 -1.78
N VAL A 101 -2.80 -15.78 -1.16
CA VAL A 101 -2.94 -14.42 -1.68
C VAL A 101 -2.17 -14.25 -3.00
N ILE A 102 -0.95 -14.78 -3.09
CA ILE A 102 -0.14 -14.74 -4.32
C ILE A 102 -0.82 -15.48 -5.46
N ASP A 103 -1.43 -16.62 -5.17
CA ASP A 103 -2.16 -17.45 -6.13
C ASP A 103 -3.50 -16.83 -6.53
N GLY A 104 -4.01 -15.87 -5.75
CA GLY A 104 -5.34 -15.30 -5.93
C GLY A 104 -6.46 -16.23 -5.43
N ARG A 105 -6.13 -17.21 -4.60
CA ARG A 105 -7.09 -18.06 -3.87
C ARG A 105 -7.70 -17.32 -2.69
N ASN A 106 -6.95 -16.37 -2.12
CA ASN A 106 -7.44 -15.43 -1.11
C ASN A 106 -7.52 -14.01 -1.69
N THR A 107 -8.67 -13.65 -2.25
CA THR A 107 -8.94 -12.32 -2.82
C THR A 107 -9.44 -11.30 -1.80
N SER A 108 -9.68 -11.72 -0.57
CA SER A 108 -10.22 -10.86 0.51
C SER A 108 -9.34 -10.97 1.77
N PRO A 109 -8.05 -10.62 1.68
CA PRO A 109 -7.13 -10.67 2.81
C PRO A 109 -7.59 -9.75 3.93
N SER A 110 -7.27 -10.13 5.17
CA SER A 110 -7.65 -9.34 6.35
C SER A 110 -6.98 -7.95 6.34
N ALA A 111 -7.64 -6.97 6.95
CA ALA A 111 -7.07 -5.63 7.10
C ALA A 111 -5.74 -5.63 7.88
N ILE A 112 -5.55 -6.58 8.80
CA ILE A 112 -4.28 -6.77 9.52
C ILE A 112 -3.18 -7.19 8.56
N LEU A 113 -3.45 -8.16 7.68
CA LEU A 113 -2.51 -8.60 6.66
C LEU A 113 -2.17 -7.47 5.69
N LEU A 114 -3.18 -6.73 5.20
CA LEU A 114 -2.95 -5.53 4.37
C LEU A 114 -2.02 -4.53 5.07
N ARG A 115 -2.31 -4.16 6.31
CA ARG A 115 -1.52 -3.18 7.07
C ARG A 115 -0.07 -3.63 7.24
N ARG A 116 0.15 -4.88 7.64
CA ARG A 116 1.50 -5.43 7.85
C ARG A 116 2.26 -5.56 6.52
N SER A 117 1.60 -5.95 5.44
CA SER A 117 2.19 -5.99 4.10
C SER A 117 2.60 -4.60 3.60
N ILE A 118 1.78 -3.57 3.84
CA ILE A 118 2.14 -2.17 3.51
C ILE A 118 3.37 -1.72 4.30
N ASP A 119 3.45 -2.06 5.59
CA ASP A 119 4.59 -1.67 6.43
C ASP A 119 5.89 -2.35 5.97
N LEU A 120 5.82 -3.66 5.65
CA LEU A 120 6.94 -4.39 5.06
C LEU A 120 7.35 -3.79 3.71
N HIS A 121 6.39 -3.54 2.83
CA HIS A 121 6.62 -2.94 1.52
C HIS A 121 7.28 -1.57 1.63
N ARG A 122 6.87 -0.74 2.59
CA ARG A 122 7.54 0.53 2.87
C ARG A 122 9.00 0.37 3.27
N SER A 123 9.33 -0.69 4.01
CA SER A 123 10.70 -0.93 4.46
C SER A 123 11.67 -1.25 3.31
N VAL A 124 11.18 -1.95 2.28
CA VAL A 124 11.94 -2.40 1.09
C VAL A 124 11.81 -1.47 -0.12
N ARG A 125 10.76 -0.63 -0.16
CA ARG A 125 10.50 0.33 -1.26
C ARG A 125 10.54 1.79 -0.79
N ARG A 126 11.54 2.13 0.02
CA ARG A 126 11.66 3.46 0.66
C ARG A 126 11.56 4.62 -0.33
N ASP A 127 12.23 4.53 -1.47
CA ASP A 127 12.24 5.59 -2.50
C ASP A 127 10.88 5.81 -3.16
N LEU A 128 10.11 4.72 -3.34
CA LEU A 128 8.73 4.78 -3.83
C LEU A 128 7.86 5.55 -2.85
N TYR A 129 7.90 5.18 -1.56
CA TYR A 129 7.09 5.87 -0.55
C TYR A 129 7.54 7.32 -0.37
N HIS A 130 8.84 7.62 -0.43
CA HIS A 130 9.33 8.99 -0.40
C HIS A 130 8.76 9.82 -1.57
N SER A 131 8.73 9.24 -2.77
CA SER A 131 8.15 9.89 -3.96
C SER A 131 6.64 10.12 -3.83
N ILE A 132 5.91 9.14 -3.28
CA ILE A 132 4.47 9.25 -2.98
C ILE A 132 4.23 10.37 -1.97
N MET A 133 4.98 10.40 -0.86
CA MET A 133 4.82 11.42 0.17
C MET A 133 5.09 12.82 -0.37
N LYS A 134 6.12 12.98 -1.22
CA LYS A 134 6.41 14.24 -1.88
C LYS A 134 5.22 14.72 -2.71
N LYS A 135 4.61 13.82 -3.49
CA LYS A 135 3.43 14.13 -4.31
C LYS A 135 2.22 14.56 -3.46
N ILE A 136 1.98 13.88 -2.35
CA ILE A 136 0.89 14.21 -1.41
C ILE A 136 1.12 15.58 -0.75
N SER A 137 2.37 15.94 -0.44
CA SER A 137 2.71 17.21 0.23
C SER A 137 2.68 18.46 -0.67
N THR A 138 2.62 18.30 -2.00
CA THR A 138 2.63 19.40 -2.97
C THR A 138 1.22 19.84 -3.44
N VAL A 139 0.18 19.49 -2.69
CA VAL A 139 -1.21 19.93 -2.95
C VAL A 139 -1.52 21.20 -2.19
#